data_AF-A0A392PKX0-F1
#
_entry.id   AF-A0A392PKX0-F1
#
_cell.length_a   1.000
_cell.length_b   1.000
_cell.length_c   1.000
_cell.angle_alpha   90.00
_cell.angle_beta   90.00
_cell.angle_gamma   90.00
#
_symmetry.space_group_name_H-M   'P 1'
#
loop_
_entity.id
_entity.type
_entity.pdbx_description
1 polymer ?
#
loop_
_entity_poly.entity_id
_entity_poly.type
_entity_poly.pdbx_seq_one_letter_code
_entity_poly.pdbx_strand_id
1 'polypeptide(L)'
;TRDIDEKRRNQVIEKIHETAIRITKTRGVKLSEFHIINQDPPALSDKVVVNAMEAATKELNLTSKLMISRAYHDSLFMARYLQDDKFK
;
A
#
# COMPACT_ATOMS: atom_id res chain seq x y z
N THR A 1 -3.49 -5.05 -7.86
CA THR A 1 -4.44 -5.10 -6.73
C THR A 1 -3.83 -4.43 -5.50
N ARG A 2 -4.62 -3.89 -4.57
CA ARG A 2 -4.15 -3.20 -3.35
C ARG A 2 -4.74 -3.88 -2.12
N ASP A 3 -3.97 -3.93 -1.03
CA ASP A 3 -4.44 -4.39 0.29
C ASP A 3 -3.55 -3.75 1.37
N ILE A 4 -4.11 -3.53 2.57
CA ILE A 4 -3.35 -3.07 3.73
C ILE A 4 -2.41 -4.17 4.26
N ASP A 5 -2.78 -5.43 4.04
CA ASP A 5 -1.94 -6.59 4.33
C ASP A 5 -1.12 -6.96 3.09
N GLU A 6 0.19 -6.77 3.19
CA GLU A 6 1.11 -6.99 2.09
C GLU A 6 1.11 -8.45 1.60
N LYS A 7 1.08 -9.42 2.53
CA LYS A 7 1.12 -10.84 2.20
C LYS A 7 -0.16 -11.26 1.47
N ARG A 8 -1.31 -10.80 1.94
CA ARG A 8 -2.60 -11.06 1.30
C ARG A 8 -2.67 -10.46 -0.10
N ARG A 9 -2.17 -9.22 -0.30
CA ARG A 9 -2.03 -8.63 -1.64
C ARG A 9 -1.17 -9.51 -2.55
N ASN A 10 -0.02 -9.99 -2.07
CA ASN A 10 0.93 -10.77 -2.85
C ASN A 10 0.31 -12.10 -3.31
N GLN A 11 -0.43 -12.78 -2.45
CA GLN A 11 -1.16 -14.00 -2.81
C GLN A 11 -2.18 -13.76 -3.92
N VAL A 12 -2.83 -12.59 -3.97
CA VAL A 12 -3.73 -12.25 -5.07
C VAL A 12 -2.97 -12.03 -6.37
N ILE A 13 -1.81 -11.36 -6.33
CA ILE A 13 -0.96 -11.15 -7.52
C ILE A 13 -0.48 -12.49 -8.10
N GLU A 14 -0.05 -13.41 -7.24
CA GLU A 14 0.37 -14.76 -7.63
C GLU A 14 -0.79 -15.51 -8.33
N LYS A 15 -1.98 -15.52 -7.73
CA LYS A 15 -3.17 -16.15 -8.34
C LYS A 15 -3.58 -15.53 -9.67
N ILE A 16 -3.38 -14.22 -9.85
CA ILE A 16 -3.60 -13.54 -11.14
C ILE A 16 -2.62 -14.09 -12.19
N HIS A 17 -1.33 -14.22 -11.84
CA HIS A 17 -0.31 -14.74 -12.75
C HIS A 17 -0.57 -16.21 -13.12
N GLU A 18 -0.83 -17.07 -12.13
CA GLU A 18 -1.20 -18.47 -12.35
C GLU A 18 -2.42 -18.61 -13.26
N THR A 19 -3.42 -17.76 -13.05
CA THR A 19 -4.63 -17.75 -13.86
C THR A 19 -4.36 -17.29 -15.29
N ALA A 20 -3.51 -16.29 -15.50
CA ALA A 20 -3.09 -15.87 -16.83
C ALA A 20 -2.42 -17.02 -17.60
N ILE A 21 -1.49 -17.75 -16.97
CA ILE A 21 -0.84 -18.94 -17.55
C ILE A 21 -1.86 -20.03 -17.88
N ARG A 22 -2.82 -20.28 -16.98
CA ARG A 22 -3.86 -21.28 -17.22
C ARG A 22 -4.72 -20.90 -18.43
N ILE A 23 -5.12 -19.64 -18.56
CA ILE A 23 -5.91 -19.14 -19.69
C ILE A 23 -5.16 -19.39 -21.00
N THR A 24 -3.85 -19.13 -21.06
CA THR A 24 -3.09 -19.28 -22.30
C THR A 24 -3.01 -20.73 -22.76
N LYS A 25 -2.83 -21.67 -21.81
CA LYS A 25 -2.90 -23.11 -22.06
C LYS A 25 -4.28 -23.53 -22.58
N THR A 26 -5.35 -23.08 -21.93
CA THR A 26 -6.74 -23.41 -22.33
C THR A 26 -7.09 -22.84 -23.71
N ARG A 27 -6.58 -21.66 -24.06
CA ARG A 27 -6.93 -20.95 -25.30
C ARG A 27 -5.95 -21.18 -26.45
N GLY A 28 -4.85 -21.90 -26.23
CA GLY A 28 -3.83 -22.15 -27.26
C GLY A 28 -3.10 -20.87 -27.71
N VAL A 29 -2.99 -19.87 -26.83
CA VAL A 29 -2.31 -18.60 -27.12
C VAL A 29 -1.01 -18.49 -26.31
N LYS A 30 -0.15 -17.54 -26.66
CA LYS A 30 1.06 -17.22 -25.91
C LYS A 30 0.82 -15.99 -25.01
N LEU A 31 1.25 -16.07 -23.76
CA LEU A 31 1.42 -14.88 -22.91
C LEU A 31 2.73 -14.20 -23.31
N SER A 32 2.67 -13.11 -24.06
CA SER A 32 3.88 -12.40 -24.51
C SER A 32 4.60 -11.71 -23.36
N GLU A 33 3.86 -11.19 -22.39
CA GLU A 33 4.41 -10.46 -21.25
C GLU A 33 3.53 -10.60 -20.01
N PHE A 34 4.16 -10.64 -18.84
CA PHE A 34 3.55 -10.42 -17.54
C PHE A 34 4.54 -9.63 -16.69
N HIS A 35 4.28 -8.34 -16.51
CA HIS A 35 5.20 -7.44 -15.79
C HIS A 35 4.51 -6.77 -14.61
N ILE A 36 5.09 -6.93 -13.43
CA ILE A 36 4.67 -6.20 -12.22
C ILE A 36 5.36 -4.84 -12.27
N ILE A 37 4.62 -3.81 -12.68
CA ILE A 37 5.14 -2.43 -12.79
C ILE A 37 5.59 -1.91 -11.40
N ASN A 38 4.80 -2.18 -10.36
CA ASN A 38 5.13 -1.80 -8.99
C ASN A 38 4.45 -2.71 -7.95
N GLN A 39 5.07 -2.84 -6.77
CA GLN A 39 4.60 -3.69 -5.67
C GLN A 39 4.98 -3.10 -4.29
N ASP A 40 4.69 -1.82 -4.10
CA ASP A 40 5.12 -1.03 -2.93
C ASP A 40 4.51 -1.51 -1.59
N PRO A 41 5.30 -1.59 -0.49
CA PRO A 41 4.77 -1.96 0.82
C PRO A 41 3.86 -0.85 1.40
N PRO A 42 2.95 -1.17 2.33
CA PRO A 42 2.21 -0.16 3.08
C PRO A 42 3.16 0.66 3.97
N ALA A 43 2.75 1.88 4.32
CA ALA A 43 3.45 2.70 5.32
C ALA A 43 2.54 2.99 6.51
N LEU A 44 3.17 3.15 7.68
CA LEU A 44 2.53 3.68 8.88
C LEU A 44 2.82 5.18 8.99
N SER A 45 1.81 5.96 9.36
CA SER A 45 2.03 7.34 9.79
C SER A 45 2.89 7.37 11.06
N ASP A 46 3.75 8.38 11.17
CA ASP A 46 4.57 8.57 12.35
C ASP A 46 3.72 8.89 13.60
N LYS A 47 4.07 8.31 14.75
CA LYS A 47 3.29 8.47 15.99
C LYS A 47 3.27 9.91 16.50
N VAL A 48 4.37 10.65 16.37
CA VAL A 48 4.45 12.05 16.80
C VAL A 48 3.52 12.89 15.94
N VAL A 49 3.51 12.65 14.62
CA VAL A 49 2.61 13.34 13.68
C VAL A 49 1.15 13.02 13.98
N VAL A 50 0.80 11.74 14.21
CA VAL A 50 -0.58 11.34 14.56
C VAL A 50 -1.03 12.02 15.86
N ASN A 51 -0.19 11.99 16.91
CA ASN A 51 -0.52 12.64 18.19
C ASN A 51 -0.71 14.15 18.04
N ALA A 52 0.12 14.81 17.22
CA ALA A 52 0.00 16.24 16.95
C ALA A 52 -1.32 16.56 16.21
N MET A 53 -1.73 15.72 15.24
CA MET A 53 -3.01 15.87 14.55
C MET A 53 -4.21 15.69 15.49
N GLU A 54 -4.16 14.70 16.39
CA GLU A 54 -5.21 14.49 17.39
C GLU A 54 -5.29 15.63 18.41
N ALA A 55 -4.15 16.19 18.84
CA ALA A 55 -4.12 17.36 19.71
C ALA A 55 -4.76 18.58 19.02
N ALA A 56 -4.39 18.84 17.76
CA ALA A 56 -4.94 19.95 16.98
C ALA A 56 -6.46 19.83 16.77
N THR A 57 -6.98 18.63 16.48
CA THR A 57 -8.43 18.44 16.33
C THR A 57 -9.17 18.67 17.64
N LYS A 58 -8.59 18.26 18.77
CA LYS A 58 -9.14 18.49 20.11
C LYS A 58 -9.17 19.97 20.47
N GLU A 59 -8.09 20.71 20.23
CA GLU A 59 -8.02 22.16 20.49
C GLU A 59 -9.08 22.94 19.70
N LEU A 60 -9.41 22.47 18.50
CA LEU A 60 -10.43 23.06 17.64
C LEU A 60 -11.86 22.54 17.91
N ASN A 61 -12.06 21.68 18.90
CA ASN A 61 -13.33 21.02 19.21
C ASN A 61 -13.95 20.28 18.01
N LEU A 62 -13.11 19.70 17.14
CA LEU A 62 -13.55 18.90 15.99
C LEU A 62 -13.64 17.42 16.38
N THR A 63 -14.64 16.73 15.84
CA THR A 63 -14.73 15.28 15.94
C THR A 63 -13.78 14.62 14.94
N SER A 64 -13.05 13.60 15.38
CA SER A 64 -12.08 12.87 14.55
C SER A 64 -12.05 11.39 14.88
N LYS A 65 -11.53 10.59 13.95
CA LYS A 65 -11.26 9.15 14.16
C LYS A 65 -9.98 8.74 13.44
N LEU A 66 -9.25 7.79 14.02
CA LEU A 66 -8.15 7.13 13.32
C LEU A 66 -8.70 6.23 12.21
N MET A 67 -8.03 6.26 11.06
CA MET A 67 -8.39 5.46 9.89
C MET A 67 -7.20 5.21 8.98
N ILE A 68 -7.30 4.14 8.18
CA ILE A 68 -6.34 3.85 7.10
C ILE A 68 -6.77 4.56 5.80
N SER A 69 -5.79 5.00 5.00
CA SER A 69 -6.08 5.38 3.61
C SER A 69 -6.10 4.14 2.71
N ARG A 70 -7.09 4.06 1.82
CA ARG A 70 -7.18 3.01 0.80
C ARG A 70 -6.54 3.42 -0.53
N ALA A 71 -6.38 4.72 -0.73
CA ALA A 71 -5.63 5.27 -1.85
C ALA A 71 -4.15 5.33 -1.47
N TYR A 72 -3.27 5.25 -2.48
CA TYR A 72 -1.89 5.68 -2.28
C TYR A 72 -1.82 7.19 -2.48
N HIS A 73 -0.84 7.82 -1.86
CA HIS A 73 -0.55 9.24 -1.96
C HIS A 73 0.97 9.42 -1.92
N ASP A 74 1.45 10.62 -2.24
CA ASP A 74 2.88 10.94 -2.14
C ASP A 74 3.43 10.68 -0.73
N SER A 75 2.58 10.83 0.31
CA SER A 75 2.92 10.49 1.69
C SER A 75 3.41 9.05 1.89
N LEU A 76 3.00 8.09 1.05
CA LEU A 76 3.50 6.71 1.08
C LEU A 76 5.01 6.64 0.82
N PHE A 77 5.50 7.47 -0.09
CA PHE A 77 6.91 7.53 -0.47
C PHE A 77 7.69 8.45 0.46
N MET A 78 7.09 9.58 0.87
CA MET A 78 7.72 10.50 1.83
C MET A 78 7.97 9.86 3.19
N ALA A 79 7.10 8.94 3.63
CA ALA A 79 7.28 8.20 4.87
C ALA A 79 8.57 7.36 4.93
N ARG A 80 9.16 7.02 3.77
CA ARG A 80 10.40 6.22 3.71
C ARG A 80 11.61 6.98 4.25
N TYR A 81 11.65 8.30 4.09
CA TYR A 81 12.78 9.13 4.58
C TYR A 81 12.77 9.33 6.10
N LEU A 82 11.60 9.22 6.73
CA LEU A 82 11.45 9.34 8.19
C LEU A 82 11.77 8.02 8.93
N GLN A 83 11.82 6.91 8.21
CA GLN A 83 12.13 5.58 8.75
C GLN A 83 13.60 5.18 8.56
N ASP A 84 14.37 5.97 7.82
CA ASP A 84 15.81 5.76 7.64
C ASP A 84 16.56 6.48 8.77
N ASP A 85 17.37 5.74 9.56
CA ASP A 85 18.09 6.24 10.74
C ASP A 85 19.14 7.31 10.42
N LYS A 86 19.35 7.65 9.15
CA LYS A 86 20.26 8.72 8.71
C LYS A 86 19.76 10.14 9.00
N PHE A 87 18.50 10.30 9.40
CA PHE A 87 17.87 11.60 9.64
C PHE A 87 17.19 11.72 11.02
N LYS A 88 17.49 10.80 11.95
CA LYS A 88 17.14 10.92 13.37
C LYS A 88 18.30 11.47 14.18
#